data_AF-A0A7S4BT50-F1
#
_entry.id   AF-A0A7S4BT50-F1
#
_cell.length_a   1.000
_cell.length_b   1.000
_cell.length_c   1.000
_cell.angle_alpha   90.00
_cell.angle_beta   90.00
_cell.angle_gamma   90.00
#
_symmetry.space_group_name_H-M   'P 1'
#
loop_
_entity.id
_entity.type
_entity.pdbx_description
1 polymer ?
#
loop_
_entity_poly.entity_id
_entity_poly.type
_entity_poly.pdbx_seq_one_letter_code
_entity_poly.pdbx_strand_id
1 'polypeptide(L)'
;MDVSVLMGANIASEVGAGQFCEATLGCNDPKAGPIWQLVFNLERFRINVVMDAAGVELCGALKNIVALGAGFCDGLGYGANTKAAIVRIGLEEMMRFCRIFFRVDTSTFFESCGVAELIASAYGGRTRKVASAFVTTGKSWQQLEVELLGGQKLQDMQRFKDVMAALKKHGVEDKFPLFSKIYRIAYENAPCEEIVKLPERVAWRQKVKTRIVPRWLAVLLAVIVVIAALYVYAAWLDIRALEYGACRTMKALNGAEHGTCKW
;
A
#
# COMPACT_ATOMS: atom_id res chain seq x y z
N MET A 1 3.47 32.94 -0.17
CA MET A 1 3.40 32.41 -1.54
C MET A 1 2.54 31.18 -1.47
N ASP A 2 1.47 31.14 -2.24
CA ASP A 2 0.62 29.94 -2.31
C ASP A 2 1.27 28.94 -3.26
N VAL A 3 1.38 27.70 -2.81
CA VAL A 3 2.00 26.59 -3.57
C VAL A 3 0.94 25.52 -3.80
N SER A 4 0.86 25.04 -5.04
CA SER A 4 0.06 23.87 -5.41
C SER A 4 0.97 22.67 -5.64
N VAL A 5 0.44 21.47 -5.44
CA VAL A 5 1.19 20.21 -5.47
C VAL A 5 0.49 19.20 -6.36
N LEU A 6 1.26 18.44 -7.14
CA LEU A 6 0.75 17.37 -8.00
C LEU A 6 1.40 16.06 -7.57
N MET A 7 0.59 15.13 -7.03
CA MET A 7 1.04 13.81 -6.56
C MET A 7 0.08 12.74 -7.07
N GLY A 8 0.53 11.50 -7.28
CA GLY A 8 -0.34 10.44 -7.78
C GLY A 8 0.40 9.18 -8.21
N ALA A 9 -0.35 8.14 -8.56
CA ALA A 9 0.18 6.91 -9.13
C ALA A 9 0.62 7.12 -10.60
N ASN A 10 1.74 7.82 -10.81
CA ASN A 10 2.19 8.29 -12.12
C ASN A 10 3.66 7.93 -12.40
N ILE A 11 3.95 6.63 -12.54
CA ILE A 11 5.30 6.16 -12.87
C ILE A 11 5.78 6.82 -14.17
N ALA A 12 6.88 7.57 -14.09
CA ALA A 12 7.30 8.47 -15.16
C ALA A 12 7.48 7.80 -16.53
N SER A 13 7.96 6.56 -16.57
CA SER A 13 8.11 5.79 -17.81
C SER A 13 6.76 5.42 -18.44
N GLU A 14 5.73 5.15 -17.63
CA GLU A 14 4.39 4.81 -18.09
C GLU A 14 3.65 6.05 -18.60
N VAL A 15 3.79 7.17 -17.87
CA VAL A 15 3.31 8.49 -18.29
C VAL A 15 3.94 8.88 -19.63
N GLY A 16 5.27 8.76 -19.75
CA GLY A 16 6.01 9.07 -20.98
C GLY A 16 5.66 8.15 -22.15
N ALA A 17 5.19 6.94 -21.88
CA ALA A 17 4.67 6.00 -22.88
C ALA A 17 3.19 6.22 -23.23
N GLY A 18 2.55 7.25 -22.67
CA GLY A 18 1.13 7.55 -22.91
C GLY A 18 0.20 6.48 -22.33
N GLN A 19 0.61 5.78 -21.27
CA GLN A 19 -0.29 4.87 -20.55
C GLN A 19 -1.25 5.65 -19.66
N PHE A 20 -2.45 5.09 -19.46
CA PHE A 20 -3.46 5.71 -18.63
C PHE A 20 -3.00 5.77 -17.17
N CYS A 21 -3.08 6.94 -16.55
CA CYS A 21 -2.87 7.14 -15.13
C CYS A 21 -3.62 8.38 -14.61
N GLU A 22 -3.69 8.49 -13.29
CA GLU A 22 -4.38 9.57 -12.60
C GLU A 22 -3.44 10.25 -11.61
N ALA A 23 -3.62 11.55 -11.40
CA ALA A 23 -2.95 12.29 -10.34
C ALA A 23 -3.91 13.25 -9.63
N THR A 24 -3.53 13.62 -8.41
CA THR A 24 -4.25 14.53 -7.54
C THR A 24 -3.48 15.85 -7.48
N LEU A 25 -4.17 16.94 -7.81
CA LEU A 25 -3.68 18.29 -7.66
C LEU A 25 -4.23 18.88 -6.35
N GLY A 26 -3.34 19.12 -5.39
CA GLY A 26 -3.66 19.80 -4.14
C GLY A 26 -3.40 21.31 -4.24
N CYS A 27 -4.39 22.14 -3.93
CA CYS A 27 -4.25 23.59 -3.89
C CYS A 27 -5.07 24.19 -2.75
N ASN A 28 -4.60 25.29 -2.15
CA ASN A 28 -5.37 26.00 -1.11
C ASN A 28 -6.08 27.25 -1.65
N ASP A 29 -5.68 27.76 -2.83
CA ASP A 29 -6.37 28.83 -3.55
C ASP A 29 -7.36 28.23 -4.55
N PRO A 30 -8.68 28.47 -4.40
CA PRO A 30 -9.70 28.01 -5.33
C PRO A 30 -9.48 28.46 -6.79
N LYS A 31 -8.72 29.54 -7.01
CA LYS A 31 -8.40 30.04 -8.37
C LYS A 31 -7.27 29.26 -9.03
N ALA A 32 -6.35 28.67 -8.25
CA ALA A 32 -5.20 27.96 -8.78
C ALA A 32 -5.57 26.59 -9.37
N GLY A 33 -6.51 25.88 -8.73
CA GLY A 33 -6.96 24.54 -9.14
C GLY A 33 -7.36 24.45 -10.61
N PRO A 34 -8.32 25.26 -11.10
CA PRO A 34 -8.74 25.24 -12.50
C PRO A 34 -7.61 25.54 -13.49
N ILE A 35 -6.68 26.43 -13.14
CA ILE A 35 -5.55 26.80 -14.01
C ILE A 35 -4.62 25.59 -14.19
N TRP A 36 -4.20 24.96 -13.10
CA TRP A 36 -3.31 23.81 -13.17
C TRP A 36 -4.00 22.57 -13.74
N GLN A 37 -5.29 22.39 -13.49
CA GLN A 37 -6.05 21.31 -14.11
C GLN A 37 -6.08 21.47 -15.64
N LEU A 38 -6.24 22.69 -16.16
CA LEU A 38 -6.16 22.94 -17.61
C LEU A 38 -4.77 22.58 -18.19
N VAL A 39 -3.70 22.81 -17.43
CA VAL A 39 -2.32 22.54 -17.88
C VAL A 39 -1.99 21.05 -17.88
N PHE A 40 -2.39 20.31 -16.85
CA PHE A 40 -1.95 18.93 -16.63
C PHE A 40 -2.98 17.86 -17.02
N ASN A 41 -4.26 18.20 -17.15
CA ASN A 41 -5.29 17.22 -17.48
C ASN A 41 -5.29 16.87 -18.97
N LEU A 42 -4.89 15.63 -19.27
CA LEU A 42 -4.83 15.06 -20.61
C LEU A 42 -5.77 13.84 -20.69
N GLU A 43 -6.05 13.37 -21.91
CA GLU A 43 -6.91 12.20 -22.15
C GLU A 43 -6.49 10.97 -21.32
N ARG A 44 -5.18 10.74 -21.23
CA ARG A 44 -4.56 9.59 -20.56
C ARG A 44 -3.87 9.94 -19.23
N PHE A 45 -3.83 11.22 -18.86
CA PHE A 45 -3.30 11.67 -17.58
C PHE A 45 -4.36 12.56 -16.91
N ARG A 46 -5.24 11.93 -16.13
CA ARG A 46 -6.42 12.60 -15.56
C ARG A 46 -6.08 13.22 -14.21
N ILE A 47 -6.50 14.47 -14.02
CA ILE A 47 -6.23 15.25 -12.81
C ILE A 47 -7.50 15.47 -12.01
N ASN A 48 -7.52 14.98 -10.77
CA ASN A 48 -8.52 15.37 -9.78
C ASN A 48 -7.99 16.49 -8.88
N VAL A 49 -8.79 17.52 -8.62
CA VAL A 49 -8.37 18.68 -7.81
C VAL A 49 -8.98 18.59 -6.42
N VAL A 50 -8.15 18.81 -5.40
CA VAL A 50 -8.58 18.82 -3.99
C VAL A 50 -8.07 20.06 -3.26
N MET A 51 -8.90 20.56 -2.35
CA MET A 51 -8.59 21.74 -1.52
C MET A 51 -7.76 21.36 -0.27
N ASP A 52 -6.73 20.53 -0.45
CA ASP A 52 -5.90 19.98 0.62
C ASP A 52 -4.45 19.76 0.13
N ALA A 53 -3.74 20.87 -0.12
CA ALA A 53 -2.35 20.80 -0.60
C ALA A 53 -1.43 20.02 0.36
N ALA A 54 -1.61 20.22 1.67
CA ALA A 54 -0.81 19.53 2.68
C ALA A 54 -1.06 18.02 2.67
N GLY A 55 -2.32 17.57 2.61
CA GLY A 55 -2.66 16.15 2.54
C GLY A 55 -2.08 15.47 1.31
N VAL A 56 -2.19 16.12 0.14
CA VAL A 56 -1.64 15.62 -1.13
C VAL A 56 -0.12 15.45 -1.05
N GLU A 57 0.61 16.47 -0.58
CA GLU A 57 2.07 16.42 -0.44
C GLU A 57 2.54 15.37 0.56
N LEU A 58 1.89 15.30 1.72
CA LEU A 58 2.25 14.37 2.79
C LEU A 58 2.01 12.92 2.40
N CYS A 59 0.99 12.62 1.59
CA CYS A 59 0.81 11.26 1.07
C CYS A 59 2.00 10.83 0.22
N GLY A 60 2.45 11.68 -0.71
CA GLY A 60 3.64 11.45 -1.54
C GLY A 60 4.93 11.32 -0.71
N ALA A 61 5.06 12.09 0.38
CA ALA A 61 6.23 12.04 1.25
C ALA A 61 6.31 10.75 2.09
N LEU A 62 5.18 10.28 2.62
CA LEU A 62 5.14 9.17 3.57
C LEU A 62 5.04 7.79 2.91
N LYS A 63 4.48 7.70 1.70
CA LYS A 63 4.27 6.41 1.00
C LYS A 63 5.54 5.57 0.89
N ASN A 64 6.69 6.23 0.74
CA ASN A 64 7.96 5.54 0.48
C ASN A 64 8.50 4.86 1.73
N ILE A 65 8.13 5.33 2.93
CA ILE A 65 8.38 4.61 4.19
C ILE A 65 7.67 3.25 4.14
N VAL A 66 6.39 3.24 3.76
CA VAL A 66 5.61 2.00 3.65
C VAL A 66 6.13 1.11 2.52
N ALA A 67 6.59 1.70 1.42
CA ALA A 67 7.21 0.96 0.32
C ALA A 67 8.51 0.24 0.73
N LEU A 68 9.29 0.78 1.68
CA LEU A 68 10.41 0.05 2.28
C LEU A 68 9.92 -1.21 3.00
N GLY A 69 8.88 -1.09 3.85
CA GLY A 69 8.29 -2.24 4.54
C GLY A 69 7.72 -3.30 3.59
N ALA A 70 7.10 -2.86 2.48
CA ALA A 70 6.65 -3.73 1.41
C ALA A 70 7.80 -4.47 0.72
N GLY A 71 8.93 -3.79 0.48
CA GLY A 71 10.15 -4.40 -0.06
C GLY A 71 10.81 -5.38 0.91
N PHE A 72 10.78 -5.10 2.21
CA PHE A 72 11.26 -6.06 3.22
C PHE A 72 10.46 -7.35 3.19
N CYS A 73 9.14 -7.27 3.04
CA CYS A 73 8.29 -8.44 2.87
C CYS A 73 8.68 -9.25 1.63
N ASP A 74 8.91 -8.59 0.50
CA ASP A 74 9.32 -9.26 -0.73
C ASP A 74 10.68 -9.96 -0.57
N GLY A 75 11.65 -9.28 0.06
CA GLY A 75 12.99 -9.84 0.30
C GLY A 75 13.01 -11.01 1.28
N LEU A 76 12.08 -11.05 2.24
CA LEU A 76 11.87 -12.18 3.15
C LEU A 76 11.07 -13.34 2.52
N GLY A 77 10.57 -13.17 1.28
CA GLY A 77 9.72 -14.15 0.63
C GLY A 77 8.31 -14.26 1.23
N TYR A 78 7.84 -13.22 1.93
CA TYR A 78 6.47 -13.20 2.44
C TYR A 78 5.45 -13.03 1.32
N GLY A 79 4.33 -13.75 1.44
CA GLY A 79 3.26 -13.73 0.44
C GLY A 79 2.43 -12.44 0.41
N ALA A 80 1.56 -12.34 -0.59
CA ALA A 80 0.74 -11.16 -0.86
C ALA A 80 -0.13 -10.72 0.34
N ASN A 81 -0.61 -11.66 1.17
CA ASN A 81 -1.43 -11.34 2.36
C ASN A 81 -0.65 -10.53 3.39
N THR A 82 0.58 -10.93 3.69
CA THR A 82 1.45 -10.23 4.64
C THR A 82 1.79 -8.85 4.11
N LYS A 83 2.17 -8.76 2.83
CA LYS A 83 2.47 -7.49 2.17
C LYS A 83 1.27 -6.54 2.18
N ALA A 84 0.07 -7.04 1.87
CA ALA A 84 -1.16 -6.26 1.91
C ALA A 84 -1.48 -5.76 3.33
N ALA A 85 -1.23 -6.58 4.36
CA ALA A 85 -1.38 -6.16 5.75
C ALA A 85 -0.43 -5.00 6.10
N ILE A 86 0.84 -5.08 5.69
CA ILE A 86 1.83 -4.01 5.87
C ILE A 86 1.41 -2.73 5.15
N VAL A 87 0.98 -2.82 3.90
CA VAL A 87 0.51 -1.65 3.13
C VAL A 87 -0.69 -1.00 3.80
N ARG A 88 -1.67 -1.80 4.25
CA ARG A 88 -2.87 -1.29 4.94
C ARG A 88 -2.54 -0.64 6.28
N ILE A 89 -1.66 -1.24 7.08
CA ILE A 89 -1.18 -0.66 8.36
C ILE A 89 -0.42 0.64 8.08
N GLY A 90 0.43 0.64 7.05
CA GLY A 90 1.18 1.82 6.63
C GLY A 90 0.28 2.97 6.22
N LEU A 91 -0.77 2.72 5.45
CA LEU A 91 -1.77 3.73 5.09
C LEU A 91 -2.46 4.32 6.35
N GLU A 92 -2.78 3.47 7.32
CA GLU A 92 -3.36 3.90 8.60
C GLU A 92 -2.41 4.79 9.41
N GLU A 93 -1.11 4.46 9.42
CA GLU A 93 -0.07 5.28 10.06
C GLU A 93 0.18 6.58 9.28
N MET A 94 0.15 6.58 7.95
CA MET A 94 0.19 7.81 7.15
C MET A 94 -0.95 8.76 7.53
N MET A 95 -2.19 8.26 7.55
CA MET A 95 -3.36 9.02 7.99
C MET A 95 -3.21 9.54 9.42
N ARG A 96 -2.72 8.70 10.34
CA ARG A 96 -2.52 9.07 11.75
C ARG A 96 -1.46 10.16 11.90
N PHE A 97 -0.36 10.07 11.14
CA PHE A 97 0.70 11.08 11.15
C PHE A 97 0.13 12.43 10.74
N CYS A 98 -0.52 12.47 9.57
CA CYS A 98 -1.06 13.73 9.07
C CYS A 98 -2.12 14.33 10.01
N ARG A 99 -2.98 13.51 10.65
CA ARG A 99 -3.96 14.02 11.64
C ARG A 99 -3.32 14.59 12.91
N ILE A 100 -2.16 14.09 13.33
CA ILE A 100 -1.48 14.57 14.54
C ILE A 100 -0.73 15.88 14.26
N PHE A 101 -0.07 15.99 13.11
CA PHE A 101 0.84 17.10 12.81
C PHE A 101 0.26 18.18 11.91
N PHE A 102 -0.79 17.88 11.16
CA PHE A 102 -1.33 18.75 10.12
C PHE A 102 -2.87 18.77 10.14
N ARG A 103 -3.45 19.76 9.46
CA ARG A 103 -4.90 19.84 9.22
C ARG A 103 -5.18 19.34 7.82
N VAL A 104 -5.38 18.04 7.68
CA VAL A 104 -5.63 17.38 6.39
C VAL A 104 -7.02 16.77 6.36
N ASP A 105 -7.60 16.64 5.17
CA ASP A 105 -8.82 15.85 4.98
C ASP A 105 -8.46 14.37 4.85
N THR A 106 -9.25 13.54 5.53
CA THR A 106 -9.15 12.09 5.45
C THR A 106 -9.60 11.55 4.10
N SER A 107 -10.47 12.27 3.38
CA SER A 107 -10.90 11.92 2.04
C SER A 107 -9.73 11.93 1.04
N THR A 108 -8.75 12.82 1.23
CA THR A 108 -7.52 12.95 0.41
C THR A 108 -6.73 11.64 0.31
N PHE A 109 -6.78 10.78 1.34
CA PHE A 109 -6.05 9.50 1.31
C PHE A 109 -6.67 8.46 0.37
N PHE A 110 -7.91 8.67 -0.08
CA PHE A 110 -8.58 7.83 -1.05
C PHE A 110 -8.39 8.32 -2.50
N GLU A 111 -7.77 9.49 -2.67
CA GLU A 111 -7.36 10.02 -3.97
C GLU A 111 -6.12 9.31 -4.51
N SER A 112 -5.76 9.61 -5.78
CA SER A 112 -4.58 9.03 -6.42
C SER A 112 -3.30 9.24 -5.62
N CYS A 113 -3.08 10.43 -5.04
CA CYS A 113 -1.91 10.73 -4.20
C CYS A 113 -1.79 9.84 -2.94
N GLY A 114 -2.91 9.31 -2.44
CA GLY A 114 -2.97 8.50 -1.24
C GLY A 114 -2.81 7.01 -1.55
N VAL A 115 -3.93 6.30 -1.57
CA VAL A 115 -3.96 4.84 -1.68
C VAL A 115 -3.38 4.33 -3.01
N ALA A 116 -3.68 4.98 -4.14
CA ALA A 116 -3.22 4.49 -5.44
C ALA A 116 -1.70 4.61 -5.57
N GLU A 117 -1.14 5.78 -5.21
CA GLU A 117 0.29 6.02 -5.26
C GLU A 117 1.07 5.14 -4.28
N LEU A 118 0.50 4.89 -3.09
CA LEU A 118 1.05 3.94 -2.13
C LEU A 118 1.11 2.52 -2.72
N ILE A 119 0.03 2.04 -3.35
CA ILE A 119 -0.01 0.73 -4.01
C ILE A 119 1.03 0.67 -5.13
N ALA A 120 1.04 1.64 -6.05
CA ALA A 120 2.00 1.67 -7.15
C ALA A 120 3.46 1.62 -6.63
N SER A 121 3.74 2.33 -5.53
CA SER A 121 5.08 2.35 -4.92
C SER A 121 5.42 1.03 -4.20
N ALA A 122 4.45 0.42 -3.53
CA ALA A 122 4.61 -0.85 -2.81
C ALA A 122 4.71 -2.08 -3.73
N TYR A 123 4.25 -1.99 -4.98
CA TYR A 123 4.30 -3.13 -5.93
C TYR A 123 5.26 -2.87 -7.10
N GLY A 124 5.37 -1.65 -7.60
CA GLY A 124 6.19 -1.28 -8.77
C GLY A 124 7.38 -0.35 -8.46
N GLY A 125 7.42 0.24 -7.27
CA GLY A 125 8.34 1.34 -6.96
C GLY A 125 9.82 0.95 -6.80
N ARG A 126 10.69 1.92 -7.09
CA ARG A 126 12.15 1.84 -6.87
C ARG A 126 12.50 1.57 -5.41
N THR A 127 11.80 2.23 -4.48
CA THR A 127 12.01 2.07 -3.03
C THR A 127 11.75 0.64 -2.57
N ARG A 128 10.66 0.03 -3.04
CA ARG A 128 10.37 -1.40 -2.82
C ARG A 128 11.47 -2.28 -3.42
N LYS A 129 11.89 -2.02 -4.67
CA LYS A 129 12.94 -2.81 -5.35
C LYS A 129 14.25 -2.82 -4.56
N VAL A 130 14.70 -1.65 -4.11
CA VAL A 130 15.94 -1.49 -3.34
C VAL A 130 15.81 -2.13 -1.95
N ALA A 131 14.67 -1.96 -1.26
CA ALA A 131 14.43 -2.59 0.04
C ALA A 131 14.39 -4.12 -0.04
N SER A 132 13.83 -4.69 -1.10
CA SER A 132 13.86 -6.14 -1.33
C SER A 132 15.30 -6.64 -1.52
N ALA A 133 16.09 -5.94 -2.33
CA ALA A 133 17.51 -6.27 -2.52
C ALA A 133 18.35 -6.10 -1.24
N PHE A 134 18.01 -5.12 -0.39
CA PHE A 134 18.64 -4.92 0.91
C PHE A 134 18.52 -6.17 1.79
N VAL A 135 17.33 -6.75 1.87
CA VAL A 135 17.11 -7.98 2.65
C VAL A 135 17.82 -9.18 2.04
N THR A 136 17.77 -9.36 0.72
CA THR A 136 18.30 -10.57 0.07
C THR A 136 19.83 -10.56 -0.07
N THR A 137 20.46 -9.38 -0.13
CA THR A 137 21.90 -9.26 -0.38
C THR A 137 22.70 -8.79 0.83
N GLY A 138 22.07 -8.12 1.81
CA GLY A 138 22.76 -7.49 2.94
C GLY A 138 23.66 -6.31 2.56
N LYS A 139 23.63 -5.85 1.31
CA LYS A 139 24.42 -4.70 0.84
C LYS A 139 23.91 -3.39 1.43
N SER A 140 24.77 -2.37 1.45
CA SER A 140 24.38 -1.03 1.92
C SER A 140 23.44 -0.32 0.94
N TRP A 141 22.67 0.64 1.46
CA TRP A 141 21.77 1.47 0.67
C TRP A 141 22.46 2.19 -0.48
N GLN A 142 23.69 2.67 -0.26
CA GLN A 142 24.48 3.37 -1.27
C GLN A 142 24.91 2.44 -2.40
N GLN A 143 25.30 1.20 -2.08
CA GLN A 143 25.65 0.20 -3.09
C GLN A 143 24.42 -0.14 -3.95
N LEU A 144 23.29 -0.42 -3.30
CA LEU A 144 22.06 -0.78 -4.00
C LEU A 144 21.48 0.38 -4.82
N GLU A 145 21.62 1.63 -4.37
CA GLU A 145 21.25 2.81 -5.16
C GLU A 145 22.04 2.85 -6.48
N VAL A 146 23.36 2.71 -6.43
CA VAL A 146 24.21 2.74 -7.62
C VAL A 146 23.92 1.56 -8.55
N GLU A 147 23.80 0.35 -7.99
CA GLU A 147 23.59 -0.87 -8.77
C GLU A 147 22.20 -0.94 -9.43
N LEU A 148 21.15 -0.46 -8.76
CA LEU A 148 19.76 -0.73 -9.18
C LEU A 148 19.02 0.46 -9.78
N LEU A 149 19.49 1.69 -9.56
CA LEU A 149 18.74 2.90 -9.91
C LEU A 149 19.35 3.72 -11.06
N GLY A 150 20.49 3.31 -11.62
CA GLY A 150 21.03 3.91 -12.85
C GLY A 150 21.24 5.43 -12.76
N GLY A 151 21.73 5.92 -11.62
CA GLY A 151 21.95 7.35 -11.37
C GLY A 151 20.78 8.08 -10.70
N GLN A 152 19.61 7.44 -10.56
CA GLN A 152 18.50 8.01 -9.78
C GLN A 152 18.76 7.87 -8.28
N LYS A 153 18.31 8.85 -7.49
CA LYS A 153 18.47 8.87 -6.04
C LYS A 153 17.31 8.20 -5.31
N LEU A 154 17.63 7.47 -4.25
CA LEU A 154 16.69 7.01 -3.24
C LEU A 154 16.39 8.20 -2.29
N GLN A 155 15.57 9.15 -2.76
CA GLN A 155 15.30 10.43 -2.08
C GLN A 155 14.63 10.28 -0.69
N ASP A 156 14.27 9.06 -0.29
CA ASP A 156 13.33 8.79 0.80
C ASP A 156 14.01 8.63 2.17
N MET A 157 15.34 8.46 2.16
CA MET A 157 16.07 8.08 3.38
C MET A 157 16.20 9.23 4.39
N GLN A 158 16.38 10.46 3.91
CA GLN A 158 16.47 11.62 4.80
C GLN A 158 15.09 11.98 5.37
N ARG A 159 14.06 12.00 4.51
CA ARG A 159 12.68 12.30 4.91
C ARG A 159 12.19 11.37 6.01
N PHE A 160 12.54 10.08 5.92
CA PHE A 160 12.15 9.13 6.95
C PHE A 160 12.80 9.42 8.31
N LYS A 161 14.08 9.82 8.34
CA LYS A 161 14.74 10.26 9.59
C LYS A 161 14.03 11.46 10.20
N ASP A 162 13.61 12.41 9.37
CA ASP A 162 12.92 13.61 9.83
C ASP A 162 11.53 13.28 10.42
N VAL A 163 10.79 12.36 9.78
CA VAL A 163 9.52 11.83 10.30
C VAL A 163 9.72 11.16 11.66
N MET A 164 10.71 10.27 11.79
CA MET A 164 10.98 9.59 13.06
C MET A 164 11.46 10.56 14.15
N ALA A 165 12.27 11.56 13.80
CA ALA A 165 12.67 12.61 14.72
C ALA A 165 11.46 13.43 15.22
N ALA A 166 10.52 13.77 14.32
CA ALA A 166 9.28 14.45 14.69
C ALA A 166 8.43 13.61 15.64
N LEU A 167 8.27 12.32 15.37
CA LEU A 167 7.53 11.38 16.25
C LEU A 167 8.14 11.29 17.65
N LYS A 168 9.46 11.13 17.73
CA LYS A 168 10.21 11.08 19.00
C LYS A 168 10.06 12.39 19.78
N LYS A 169 10.26 13.53 19.11
CA LYS A 169 10.14 14.86 19.72
C LYS A 169 8.76 15.12 20.35
N HIS A 170 7.70 14.57 19.76
CA HIS A 170 6.33 14.75 20.26
C HIS A 170 5.86 13.61 21.19
N GLY A 171 6.71 12.63 21.48
CA GLY A 171 6.38 11.52 22.39
C GLY A 171 5.22 10.65 21.90
N VAL A 172 5.10 10.46 20.57
CA VAL A 172 4.01 9.68 19.95
C VAL A 172 4.52 8.51 19.11
N GLU A 173 5.81 8.18 19.16
CA GLU A 173 6.43 7.08 18.42
C GLU A 173 5.74 5.72 18.66
N ASP A 174 5.26 5.49 19.88
CA ASP A 174 4.50 4.30 20.28
C ASP A 174 3.21 4.09 19.46
N LYS A 175 2.66 5.17 18.89
CA LYS A 175 1.47 5.14 18.03
C LYS A 175 1.78 4.79 16.57
N PHE A 176 3.06 4.62 16.22
CA PHE A 176 3.53 4.31 14.86
C PHE A 176 4.45 3.08 14.87
N PRO A 177 3.93 1.92 15.30
CA PRO A 177 4.75 0.71 15.42
C PRO A 177 5.34 0.26 14.08
N LEU A 178 4.64 0.41 12.95
CA LEU A 178 5.17 -0.01 11.66
C LEU A 178 6.28 0.93 11.18
N PHE A 179 6.12 2.24 11.25
CA PHE A 179 7.18 3.19 10.92
C PHE A 179 8.40 2.95 11.81
N SER A 180 8.19 2.73 13.11
CA SER A 180 9.28 2.40 14.04
C SER A 180 10.03 1.13 13.63
N LYS A 181 9.32 0.06 13.26
CA LYS A 181 9.93 -1.20 12.81
C LYS A 181 10.72 -1.02 11.52
N ILE A 182 10.14 -0.33 10.54
CA ILE A 182 10.81 -0.04 9.26
C ILE A 182 12.08 0.78 9.50
N TYR A 183 12.05 1.75 10.41
CA TYR A 183 13.22 2.57 10.76
C TYR A 183 14.33 1.73 11.38
N ARG A 184 13.97 0.88 12.35
CA ARG A 184 14.93 0.01 13.05
C ARG A 184 15.59 -0.99 12.11
N ILE A 185 14.83 -1.58 11.18
CA ILE A 185 15.36 -2.48 10.16
C ILE A 185 16.29 -1.71 9.21
N ALA A 186 15.87 -0.51 8.77
CA ALA A 186 16.61 0.23 7.76
C ALA A 186 17.89 0.90 8.27
N TYR A 187 17.95 1.28 9.55
CA TYR A 187 19.04 2.12 10.08
C TYR A 187 19.66 1.62 11.39
N GLU A 188 19.01 0.75 12.13
CA GLU A 188 19.48 0.29 13.45
C GLU A 188 19.85 -1.20 13.45
N ASN A 189 20.02 -1.81 12.27
CA ASN A 189 20.38 -3.22 12.08
C ASN A 189 19.44 -4.21 12.78
N ALA A 190 18.15 -3.85 12.96
CA ALA A 190 17.18 -4.79 13.49
C ALA A 190 16.91 -5.92 12.49
N PRO A 191 16.66 -7.16 12.95
CA PRO A 191 16.31 -8.28 12.09
C PRO A 191 15.09 -7.97 11.22
N CYS A 192 15.16 -8.30 9.92
CA CYS A 192 14.10 -7.98 8.97
C CYS A 192 12.77 -8.67 9.33
N GLU A 193 12.81 -9.83 9.97
CA GLU A 193 11.66 -10.60 10.44
C GLU A 193 10.85 -9.86 11.53
N GLU A 194 11.39 -8.79 12.11
CA GLU A 194 10.63 -7.93 13.01
C GLU A 194 9.49 -7.18 12.30
N ILE A 195 9.49 -7.07 10.97
CA ILE A 195 8.48 -6.32 10.20
C ILE A 195 7.04 -6.78 10.46
N VAL A 196 6.85 -8.05 10.80
CA VAL A 196 5.53 -8.64 11.14
C VAL A 196 5.24 -8.69 12.64
N LYS A 197 6.21 -8.35 13.49
CA LYS A 197 6.09 -8.35 14.96
C LYS A 197 5.53 -7.01 15.43
N LEU A 198 4.29 -6.74 15.06
CA LEU A 198 3.55 -5.53 15.42
C LEU A 198 2.71 -5.78 16.69
N PRO A 199 2.54 -4.76 17.56
CA PRO A 199 1.70 -4.90 18.75
C PRO A 199 0.25 -5.18 18.35
N GLU A 200 -0.49 -5.85 19.24
CA GLU A 200 -1.93 -6.01 19.05
C GLU A 200 -2.58 -4.66 18.81
N ARG A 201 -3.50 -4.60 17.84
CA ARG A 201 -4.28 -3.39 17.61
C ARG A 201 -5.09 -3.13 18.87
N VAL A 202 -4.77 -2.05 19.58
CA VAL A 202 -5.74 -1.42 20.47
C VAL A 202 -6.88 -1.02 19.56
N ALA A 203 -7.96 -1.80 19.60
CA ALA A 203 -9.12 -1.56 18.75
C ALA A 203 -9.49 -0.08 18.93
N TRP A 204 -9.42 0.69 17.85
CA TRP A 204 -10.17 1.93 17.76
C TRP A 204 -11.62 1.51 17.85
N ARG A 205 -12.13 1.35 19.07
CA ARG A 205 -13.56 1.42 19.34
C ARG A 205 -13.92 2.84 18.99
N GLN A 206 -14.21 3.10 17.71
CA GLN A 206 -15.29 4.02 17.45
C GLN A 206 -16.40 3.57 18.39
N LYS A 207 -16.87 4.47 19.25
CA LYS A 207 -18.22 4.37 19.79
C LYS A 207 -19.14 4.46 18.58
N VAL A 208 -19.18 3.41 17.75
CA VAL A 208 -20.32 3.14 16.91
C VAL A 208 -21.41 3.01 17.95
N LYS A 209 -22.30 4.01 18.01
CA LYS A 209 -23.60 3.81 18.63
C LYS A 209 -24.17 2.64 17.85
N THR A 210 -23.97 1.43 18.36
CA THR A 210 -24.63 0.24 17.84
C THR A 210 -26.10 0.56 18.02
N ARG A 211 -26.77 0.94 16.93
CA ARG A 211 -28.22 0.81 16.87
C ARG A 211 -28.45 -0.64 17.25
N ILE A 212 -29.16 -0.86 18.35
CA ILE A 212 -29.49 -2.21 18.82
C ILE A 212 -30.17 -2.89 17.63
N VAL A 213 -29.45 -3.80 16.99
CA VAL A 213 -29.98 -4.60 15.89
C VAL A 213 -30.99 -5.55 16.54
N PRO A 214 -32.27 -5.52 16.16
CA PRO A 214 -33.24 -6.45 16.71
C PRO A 214 -32.72 -7.89 16.57
N ARG A 215 -32.90 -8.72 17.60
CA ARG A 215 -32.35 -10.07 17.65
C ARG A 215 -32.73 -10.92 16.42
N TRP A 216 -33.91 -10.68 15.84
CA TRP A 216 -34.35 -11.33 14.59
C TRP A 216 -33.51 -10.92 13.37
N LEU A 217 -33.10 -9.66 13.27
CA LEU A 217 -32.29 -9.15 12.17
C LEU A 217 -30.84 -9.66 12.27
N ALA A 218 -30.32 -9.81 13.49
CA ALA A 218 -29.02 -10.44 13.72
C ALA A 218 -29.02 -11.93 13.32
N VAL A 219 -30.09 -12.67 13.66
CA VAL A 219 -30.27 -14.06 13.23
C VAL A 219 -30.40 -14.17 11.71
N LEU A 220 -31.19 -13.29 11.09
CA LEU A 220 -31.34 -13.26 9.63
C LEU A 220 -30.00 -12.99 8.93
N LEU A 221 -29.22 -12.01 9.40
CA LEU A 221 -27.90 -11.71 8.84
C LEU A 221 -26.93 -12.89 9.03
N ALA A 222 -26.94 -13.56 10.18
CA ALA A 222 -26.13 -14.75 10.40
C ALA A 222 -26.50 -15.89 9.43
N VAL A 223 -27.80 -16.11 9.19
CA VAL A 223 -28.28 -17.09 8.21
C VAL A 223 -27.83 -16.72 6.79
N ILE A 224 -27.95 -15.44 6.40
CA ILE A 224 -27.49 -14.97 5.08
C ILE A 224 -25.98 -15.21 4.91
N VAL A 225 -25.17 -14.92 5.94
CA VAL A 225 -23.72 -15.16 5.90
C VAL A 225 -23.40 -16.65 5.76
N VAL A 226 -24.12 -17.53 6.47
CA VAL A 226 -23.94 -18.99 6.34
C VAL A 226 -24.33 -19.46 4.95
N ILE A 227 -25.46 -18.99 4.40
CA ILE A 227 -25.89 -19.33 3.03
C ILE A 227 -24.85 -18.86 2.01
N ALA A 228 -24.34 -17.63 2.13
CA ALA A 228 -23.31 -17.10 1.25
C ALA A 228 -22.01 -17.91 1.34
N ALA A 229 -21.59 -18.30 2.55
CA ALA A 229 -20.42 -19.15 2.76
C ALA A 229 -20.60 -20.55 2.15
N LEU A 230 -21.80 -21.14 2.27
CA LEU A 230 -22.14 -22.41 1.62
C LEU A 230 -22.13 -22.28 0.09
N TYR A 231 -22.59 -21.15 -0.46
CA TYR A 231 -22.57 -20.89 -1.90
C TYR A 231 -21.14 -20.76 -2.43
N VAL A 232 -20.28 -20.04 -1.72
CA VAL A 232 -18.85 -19.93 -2.03
C VAL A 232 -18.16 -21.30 -1.92
N TYR A 233 -18.49 -22.08 -0.90
CA TYR A 233 -17.94 -23.43 -0.73
C TYR A 233 -18.40 -24.39 -1.84
N ALA A 234 -19.68 -24.34 -2.23
CA ALA A 234 -20.21 -25.10 -3.36
C ALA A 234 -19.52 -24.71 -4.68
N ALA A 235 -19.38 -23.40 -4.95
CA ALA A 235 -18.64 -22.93 -6.12
C ALA A 235 -17.17 -23.37 -6.10
N TRP A 236 -16.52 -23.39 -4.94
CA TRP A 236 -15.15 -23.92 -4.80
C TRP A 236 -15.06 -25.43 -5.06
N LEU A 237 -16.05 -26.22 -4.61
CA LEU A 237 -16.13 -27.64 -4.92
C LEU A 237 -16.37 -27.91 -6.41
N ASP A 238 -17.22 -27.13 -7.08
CA ASP A 238 -17.45 -27.22 -8.53
C ASP A 238 -16.18 -26.88 -9.33
N ILE A 239 -15.45 -25.84 -8.92
CA ILE A 239 -14.14 -25.49 -9.51
C ILE A 239 -13.16 -26.66 -9.34
N ARG A 240 -13.07 -27.27 -8.14
CA ARG A 240 -12.23 -28.46 -7.93
C ARG A 240 -12.69 -29.67 -8.74
N ALA A 241 -13.99 -29.89 -8.90
CA ALA A 241 -14.53 -31.00 -9.69
C ALA A 241 -14.17 -30.83 -11.18
N LEU A 242 -14.22 -29.61 -11.70
CA LEU A 242 -13.78 -29.27 -13.06
C LEU A 242 -12.27 -29.50 -13.25
N GLU A 243 -11.44 -29.12 -12.27
CA GLU A 243 -9.99 -29.39 -12.29
C GLU A 243 -9.67 -30.89 -12.27
N TYR A 244 -10.35 -31.67 -11.42
CA TYR A 244 -10.22 -33.14 -11.38
C TYR A 244 -10.74 -33.82 -12.65
N GLY A 245 -11.81 -33.30 -13.25
CA GLY A 245 -12.36 -33.78 -14.52
C GLY A 245 -11.42 -33.52 -15.69
N ALA A 246 -10.90 -32.29 -15.81
CA ALA A 246 -9.91 -31.92 -16.82
C ALA A 246 -8.62 -32.77 -16.73
N CYS A 247 -8.17 -33.07 -15.50
CA CYS A 247 -7.02 -33.94 -15.27
C CYS A 247 -7.26 -35.40 -15.73
N ARG A 248 -8.47 -35.94 -15.54
CA ARG A 248 -8.85 -37.28 -16.03
C ARG A 248 -8.93 -37.34 -17.55
N THR A 249 -9.53 -36.33 -18.19
CA THR A 249 -9.65 -36.28 -19.65
C THR A 249 -8.29 -36.10 -20.31
N MET A 250 -7.38 -35.30 -19.75
CA MET A 250 -6.00 -35.20 -20.24
C MET A 250 -5.21 -36.50 -20.08
N LYS A 251 -5.39 -37.25 -18.99
CA LYS A 251 -4.77 -38.58 -18.84
C LYS A 251 -5.31 -39.62 -19.82
N ALA A 252 -6.60 -39.55 -20.16
CA ALA A 252 -7.23 -40.45 -21.13
C ALA A 252 -6.81 -40.14 -22.58
N LEU A 253 -6.57 -38.87 -22.91
CA LEU A 253 -6.15 -38.46 -24.27
C LEU A 253 -4.66 -38.70 -24.54
N ASN A 254 -3.79 -38.65 -23.52
CA ASN A 254 -2.33 -38.73 -23.71
C ASN A 254 -1.71 -40.13 -23.62
N GLY A 255 -2.50 -41.19 -23.37
CA GLY A 255 -2.07 -42.58 -23.55
C GLY A 255 -0.64 -42.91 -23.12
N ALA A 256 -0.19 -42.47 -21.94
CA ALA A 256 1.19 -42.68 -21.50
C ALA A 256 1.27 -42.90 -19.98
N GLU A 257 1.86 -44.05 -19.64
CA GLU A 257 2.44 -44.36 -18.35
C GLU A 257 3.51 -43.32 -17.95
N HIS A 258 3.64 -43.10 -16.65
CA HIS A 258 4.70 -42.33 -15.96
C HIS A 258 4.64 -40.80 -16.02
N GLY A 259 3.99 -40.23 -15.00
CA GLY A 259 4.17 -38.83 -14.61
C GLY A 259 3.25 -38.46 -13.45
N THR A 260 3.78 -38.43 -12.22
CA THR A 260 3.05 -37.91 -11.07
C THR A 260 2.69 -36.45 -11.31
N CYS A 261 1.39 -36.11 -11.36
CA CYS A 261 0.93 -34.74 -11.19
C CYS A 261 1.36 -34.28 -9.78
N LYS A 262 2.42 -33.50 -9.69
CA LYS A 262 2.72 -32.72 -8.50
C LYS A 262 1.98 -31.39 -8.61
N TRP A 263 1.24 -31.07 -7.55
CA TRP A 263 0.64 -29.78 -7.27
C TRP A 263 1.72 -28.72 -7.04
#